data_AF-A0A6P0GE34-F1
#
_entry.id   AF-A0A6P0GE34-F1
#
_cell.length_a   1.000
_cell.length_b   1.000
_cell.length_c   1.000
_cell.angle_alpha   90.00
_cell.angle_beta   90.00
_cell.angle_gamma   90.00
#
_symmetry.space_group_name_H-M   'P 1'
#
loop_
_entity.id
_entity.type
_entity.pdbx_description
1 polymer ?
#
loop_
_entity_poly.entity_id
_entity_poly.type
_entity_poly.pdbx_seq_one_letter_code
_entity_poly.pdbx_strand_id
1 'polypeptide(L)'
;MRRTWRLLAVLVVAGSASLLLWAFVLHDPRQDIDLGRRVGSEHPFTRSLMPGARWATAELCTERLPCIQAVTSETLMMYRFAEREEAVAAADSFSDDDYLTGWIAVRFEPGALTAAERDSVEYGVGCINTWVSDDGRDC
;
A
#
# COMPACT_ATOMS: atom_id res chain seq x y z
N MET A 1 -11.83 52.69 0.57
CA MET A 1 -12.15 51.46 -0.19
C MET A 1 -10.93 50.59 -0.56
N ARG A 2 -9.74 51.13 -0.92
CA ARG A 2 -8.57 50.28 -1.28
C ARG A 2 -7.87 49.53 -0.12
N ARG A 3 -8.03 49.98 1.13
CA ARG A 3 -7.39 49.36 2.32
C ARG A 3 -8.09 48.09 2.80
N THR A 4 -9.41 48.00 2.67
CA THR A 4 -10.19 46.82 3.08
C THR A 4 -9.96 45.62 2.18
N TRP A 5 -9.71 45.85 0.89
CA TRP A 5 -9.37 44.79 -0.09
C TRP A 5 -8.02 44.12 0.18
N ARG A 6 -7.02 44.87 0.67
CA ARG A 6 -5.70 44.30 0.99
C ARG A 6 -5.72 43.36 2.20
N LEU A 7 -6.57 43.64 3.18
CA LEU A 7 -6.71 42.81 4.38
C LEU A 7 -7.42 41.48 4.09
N LEU A 8 -8.45 41.51 3.22
CA LEU A 8 -9.14 40.31 2.75
C LEU A 8 -8.21 39.38 1.93
N ALA A 9 -7.38 39.95 1.05
CA ALA A 9 -6.45 39.16 0.24
C ALA A 9 -5.38 38.44 1.10
N VAL A 10 -4.84 39.10 2.14
CA VAL A 10 -3.84 38.49 3.03
C VAL A 10 -4.42 37.35 3.86
N LEU A 11 -5.67 37.49 4.34
CA LEU A 11 -6.34 36.42 5.10
C LEU A 11 -6.61 35.17 4.25
N VAL A 12 -6.98 35.33 2.97
CA VAL A 12 -7.20 34.20 2.06
C VAL A 12 -5.90 33.45 1.76
N VAL A 13 -4.79 34.18 1.55
CA VAL A 13 -3.47 33.57 1.30
C VAL A 13 -2.91 32.86 2.54
N ALA A 14 -3.03 33.46 3.73
CA ALA A 14 -2.58 32.83 4.96
C ALA A 14 -3.41 31.58 5.34
N GLY A 15 -4.73 31.62 5.12
CA GLY A 15 -5.60 30.47 5.34
C GLY A 15 -5.32 29.30 4.40
N SER A 16 -5.06 29.58 3.11
CA SER A 16 -4.72 28.55 2.12
C SER A 16 -3.34 27.95 2.33
N ALA A 17 -2.34 28.75 2.70
CA ALA A 17 -1.00 28.24 3.06
C ALA A 17 -1.03 27.32 4.30
N SER A 18 -1.88 27.64 5.29
CA SER A 18 -2.03 26.82 6.50
C SER A 18 -2.70 25.48 6.19
N LEU A 19 -3.75 25.47 5.34
CA LEU A 19 -4.41 24.23 4.90
C LEU A 19 -3.45 23.32 4.12
N LEU A 20 -2.64 23.89 3.22
CA LEU A 20 -1.64 23.12 2.48
C LEU A 20 -0.57 22.54 3.40
N LEU A 21 -0.08 23.31 4.39
CA LEU A 21 0.86 22.78 5.39
C LEU A 21 0.25 21.64 6.21
N TRP A 22 -1.01 21.77 6.64
CA TRP A 22 -1.71 20.73 7.37
C TRP A 22 -1.91 19.47 6.51
N ALA A 23 -2.27 19.62 5.24
CA ALA A 23 -2.37 18.50 4.31
C ALA A 23 -1.01 17.81 4.14
N PHE A 24 0.09 18.55 4.03
CA PHE A 24 1.44 17.97 3.92
C PHE A 24 1.91 17.25 5.20
N VAL A 25 1.50 17.73 6.38
CA VAL A 25 1.86 17.08 7.66
C VAL A 25 1.07 15.80 7.88
N LEU A 26 -0.15 15.70 7.34
CA LEU A 26 -1.01 14.53 7.50
C LEU A 26 -0.88 13.51 6.36
N HIS A 27 -0.40 13.93 5.18
CA HIS A 27 -0.22 13.05 4.03
C HIS A 27 1.03 12.19 4.21
N ASP A 28 0.86 10.89 4.47
CA ASP A 28 1.96 9.94 4.37
C ASP A 28 2.12 9.53 2.90
N PRO A 29 3.25 9.84 2.23
CA PRO A 29 3.48 9.49 0.83
C PRO A 29 3.46 7.97 0.58
N ARG A 30 3.56 7.13 1.62
CA ARG A 30 3.35 5.68 1.53
C ARG A 30 1.90 5.32 1.20
N GLN A 31 0.97 6.24 1.37
CA GLN A 31 -0.39 6.06 0.89
C GLN A 31 -0.47 6.05 -0.63
N ASP A 32 0.51 6.56 -1.38
CA ASP A 32 0.49 6.60 -2.84
C ASP A 32 1.06 5.32 -3.50
N ILE A 33 1.18 4.22 -2.74
CA ILE A 33 1.60 2.92 -3.26
C ILE A 33 0.60 2.45 -4.33
N ASP A 34 1.10 2.27 -5.55
CA ASP A 34 0.37 1.62 -6.62
C ASP A 34 0.88 0.19 -6.78
N LEU A 35 0.11 -0.79 -6.26
CA LEU A 35 0.39 -2.21 -6.48
C LEU A 35 0.46 -2.54 -7.99
N GLY A 36 -0.19 -1.73 -8.81
CA GLY A 36 -0.31 -1.88 -10.24
C GLY A 36 0.92 -1.71 -11.07
N ARG A 37 1.87 -0.90 -10.60
CA ARG A 37 3.15 -0.78 -11.27
C ARG A 37 3.95 -2.09 -11.23
N ARG A 38 3.66 -3.00 -10.28
CA ARG A 38 4.33 -4.30 -10.15
C ARG A 38 3.59 -5.43 -10.86
N VAL A 39 2.26 -5.43 -10.89
CA VAL A 39 1.46 -6.46 -11.59
C VAL A 39 1.59 -6.29 -13.10
N GLY A 40 2.19 -7.30 -13.74
CA GLY A 40 2.49 -7.25 -15.19
C GLY A 40 3.86 -6.67 -15.53
N SER A 41 4.68 -6.32 -14.52
CA SER A 41 6.09 -6.02 -14.77
C SER A 41 6.80 -7.30 -15.27
N GLU A 42 7.59 -7.19 -16.33
CA GLU A 42 8.42 -8.30 -16.83
C GLU A 42 9.52 -8.74 -15.84
N HIS A 43 9.50 -8.23 -14.61
CA HIS A 43 10.48 -8.53 -13.58
C HIS A 43 10.51 -10.04 -13.29
N PRO A 44 11.69 -10.68 -13.40
CA PRO A 44 11.85 -12.11 -13.16
C PRO A 44 11.31 -12.55 -11.81
N PHE A 45 11.48 -11.71 -10.79
CA PHE A 45 10.99 -11.91 -9.42
C PHE A 45 9.47 -12.09 -9.34
N THR A 46 8.70 -11.20 -9.95
CA THR A 46 7.23 -11.28 -10.00
C THR A 46 6.79 -12.54 -10.74
N ARG A 47 7.52 -12.92 -11.81
CA ARG A 47 7.17 -14.08 -12.64
C ARG A 47 7.41 -15.42 -11.93
N SER A 48 8.45 -15.52 -11.09
CA SER A 48 8.77 -16.75 -10.37
C SER A 48 7.96 -16.91 -9.09
N LEU A 49 7.77 -15.84 -8.32
CA LEU A 49 7.12 -15.91 -7.00
C LEU A 49 5.62 -15.67 -7.03
N MET A 50 5.11 -15.02 -8.08
CA MET A 50 3.68 -14.75 -8.27
C MET A 50 3.21 -15.20 -9.67
N PRO A 51 3.31 -16.50 -10.01
CA PRO A 51 2.82 -17.00 -11.28
C PRO A 51 1.32 -16.71 -11.44
N GLY A 52 0.91 -16.32 -12.65
CA GLY A 52 -0.47 -15.95 -12.93
C GLY A 52 -0.93 -14.64 -12.27
N ALA A 53 -0.01 -13.82 -11.75
CA ALA A 53 -0.35 -12.54 -11.12
C ALA A 53 -1.24 -11.67 -12.02
N ARG A 54 -2.39 -11.29 -11.49
CA ARG A 54 -3.36 -10.42 -12.15
C ARG A 54 -4.04 -9.49 -11.16
N TRP A 55 -4.59 -8.42 -11.69
CA TRP A 55 -5.49 -7.56 -10.94
C TRP A 55 -6.77 -8.31 -10.55
N ALA A 56 -7.20 -8.09 -9.32
CA ALA A 56 -8.40 -8.69 -8.78
C ALA A 56 -9.11 -7.76 -7.78
N THR A 57 -8.90 -6.44 -7.84
CA THR A 57 -9.54 -5.47 -6.93
C THR A 57 -11.06 -5.64 -6.86
N ALA A 58 -11.75 -5.69 -7.99
CA ALA A 58 -13.22 -5.83 -8.02
C ALA A 58 -13.72 -7.22 -7.57
N GLU A 59 -12.83 -8.21 -7.52
CA GLU A 59 -13.14 -9.59 -7.10
C GLU A 59 -12.88 -9.79 -5.60
N LEU A 60 -11.77 -9.25 -5.11
CA LEU A 60 -11.26 -9.50 -3.77
C LEU A 60 -11.62 -8.39 -2.76
N CYS A 61 -11.73 -7.14 -3.20
CA CYS A 61 -12.15 -6.04 -2.35
C CYS A 61 -13.67 -6.01 -2.24
N THR A 62 -14.17 -6.10 -1.01
CA THR A 62 -15.60 -6.16 -0.71
C THR A 62 -15.91 -5.26 0.47
N GLU A 63 -17.18 -5.06 0.81
CA GLU A 63 -17.55 -4.31 2.01
C GLU A 63 -16.97 -4.90 3.31
N ARG A 64 -16.72 -6.22 3.33
CA ARG A 64 -16.10 -6.91 4.48
C ARG A 64 -14.57 -6.91 4.45
N LEU A 65 -13.99 -6.54 3.33
CA LEU A 65 -12.55 -6.42 3.14
C LEU A 65 -12.30 -5.18 2.27
N PRO A 66 -12.36 -3.96 2.86
CA PRO A 66 -12.48 -2.69 2.15
C PRO A 66 -11.15 -2.22 1.55
N CYS A 67 -10.41 -3.11 0.89
CA CYS A 67 -9.21 -2.73 0.17
C CYS A 67 -9.54 -1.83 -1.04
N ILE A 68 -8.57 -1.01 -1.42
CA ILE A 68 -8.66 -0.11 -2.56
C ILE A 68 -7.89 -0.64 -3.79
N GLN A 69 -6.99 -1.59 -3.58
CA GLN A 69 -6.34 -2.36 -4.63
C GLN A 69 -6.12 -3.81 -4.17
N ALA A 70 -6.28 -4.77 -5.08
CA ALA A 70 -5.91 -6.15 -4.82
C ALA A 70 -5.33 -6.86 -6.04
N VAL A 71 -4.40 -7.76 -5.75
CA VAL A 71 -3.68 -8.60 -6.70
C VAL A 71 -3.83 -10.05 -6.27
N THR A 72 -4.06 -10.93 -7.23
CA THR A 72 -4.10 -12.37 -6.99
C THR A 72 -3.09 -13.08 -7.89
N SER A 73 -2.58 -14.21 -7.43
CA SER A 73 -1.68 -15.11 -8.14
C SER A 73 -1.94 -16.54 -7.68
N GLU A 74 -1.25 -17.51 -8.25
CA GLU A 74 -1.37 -18.91 -7.82
C GLU A 74 -0.75 -19.16 -6.43
N THR A 75 0.08 -18.24 -5.92
CA THR A 75 0.88 -18.43 -4.70
C THR A 75 0.51 -17.49 -3.56
N LEU A 76 -0.14 -16.36 -3.85
CA LEU A 76 -0.54 -15.37 -2.85
C LEU A 76 -1.57 -14.37 -3.38
N MET A 77 -2.20 -13.67 -2.45
CA MET A 77 -2.97 -12.45 -2.68
C MET A 77 -2.35 -11.27 -1.93
N MET A 78 -2.35 -10.10 -2.55
CA MET A 78 -1.96 -8.84 -1.91
C MET A 78 -3.12 -7.87 -1.91
N TYR A 79 -3.26 -7.15 -0.80
CA TYR A 79 -4.32 -6.19 -0.55
C TYR A 79 -3.71 -4.88 -0.09
N ARG A 80 -4.08 -3.75 -0.70
CA ARG A 80 -3.75 -2.42 -0.21
C ARG A 80 -5.01 -1.74 0.31
N PHE A 81 -4.88 -1.08 1.45
CA PHE A 81 -5.96 -0.37 2.13
C PHE A 81 -5.74 1.14 2.12
N ALA A 82 -6.83 1.88 2.32
CA ALA A 82 -6.75 3.33 2.52
C ALA A 82 -6.26 3.63 3.93
N GLU A 83 -6.78 2.90 4.92
CA GLU A 83 -6.43 3.05 6.33
C GLU A 83 -5.56 1.89 6.80
N ARG A 84 -4.60 2.17 7.69
CA ARG A 84 -3.67 1.15 8.20
C ARG A 84 -4.40 0.14 9.07
N GLU A 85 -5.37 0.60 9.85
CA GLU A 85 -6.17 -0.22 10.76
C GLU A 85 -6.96 -1.30 9.99
N GLU A 86 -7.39 -0.98 8.77
CA GLU A 86 -8.06 -1.95 7.88
C GLU A 86 -7.08 -3.02 7.39
N ALA A 87 -5.83 -2.64 7.08
CA ALA A 87 -4.79 -3.58 6.71
C ALA A 87 -4.43 -4.53 7.86
N VAL A 88 -4.32 -4.01 9.09
CA VAL A 88 -4.11 -4.80 10.31
C VAL A 88 -5.28 -5.77 10.52
N ALA A 89 -6.51 -5.27 10.48
CA ALA A 89 -7.70 -6.11 10.67
C ALA A 89 -7.83 -7.21 9.61
N ALA A 90 -7.41 -6.91 8.36
CA ALA A 90 -7.36 -7.91 7.30
C ALA A 90 -6.32 -8.99 7.58
N ALA A 91 -5.09 -8.59 7.92
CA ALA A 91 -4.00 -9.51 8.29
C ALA A 91 -4.40 -10.44 9.45
N ASP A 92 -4.93 -9.88 10.54
CA ASP A 92 -5.44 -10.64 11.68
C ASP A 92 -6.58 -11.63 11.32
N SER A 93 -7.29 -11.39 10.21
CA SER A 93 -8.36 -12.26 9.73
C SER A 93 -7.87 -13.38 8.81
N PHE A 94 -6.64 -13.27 8.30
CA PHE A 94 -6.00 -14.32 7.52
C PHE A 94 -5.51 -15.40 8.50
N SER A 95 -5.67 -16.67 8.15
CA SER A 95 -5.07 -17.77 8.93
C SER A 95 -3.54 -17.63 8.96
N ASP A 96 -2.87 -18.31 9.92
CA ASP A 96 -1.43 -18.34 10.31
C ASP A 96 -0.30 -18.02 9.30
N ASP A 97 -0.57 -17.90 8.01
CA ASP A 97 0.34 -17.64 6.90
C ASP A 97 0.03 -16.28 6.22
N ASP A 98 0.24 -15.18 6.93
CA ASP A 98 0.07 -13.80 6.44
C ASP A 98 1.33 -12.93 6.64
N TYR A 99 1.38 -11.80 5.95
CA TYR A 99 2.39 -10.77 6.14
C TYR A 99 1.79 -9.38 6.02
N LEU A 100 2.15 -8.49 6.94
CA LEU A 100 1.66 -7.12 7.00
C LEU A 100 2.82 -6.13 6.97
N THR A 101 2.76 -5.15 6.06
CA THR A 101 3.65 -3.99 6.08
C THR A 101 2.91 -2.72 5.69
N GLY A 102 2.83 -1.77 6.62
CA GLY A 102 2.11 -0.50 6.45
C GLY A 102 0.64 -0.70 6.09
N TRP A 103 0.28 -0.33 4.87
CA TRP A 103 -1.08 -0.42 4.31
C TRP A 103 -1.29 -1.65 3.42
N ILE A 104 -0.33 -2.57 3.38
CA ILE A 104 -0.37 -3.78 2.56
C ILE A 104 -0.47 -5.00 3.46
N ALA A 105 -1.50 -5.82 3.23
CA ALA A 105 -1.59 -7.16 3.77
C ALA A 105 -1.40 -8.19 2.65
N VAL A 106 -0.67 -9.26 2.94
CA VAL A 106 -0.40 -10.37 2.04
C VAL A 106 -0.95 -11.63 2.67
N ARG A 107 -1.71 -12.40 1.89
CA ARG A 107 -2.17 -13.73 2.26
C ARG A 107 -1.48 -14.75 1.37
N PHE A 108 -0.70 -15.65 1.96
CA PHE A 108 -0.05 -16.71 1.19
C PHE A 108 -0.99 -17.88 0.95
N GLU A 109 -0.87 -18.51 -0.22
CA GLU A 109 -1.54 -19.79 -0.47
C GLU A 109 -0.78 -20.92 0.26
N PRO A 110 -1.47 -21.73 1.09
CA PRO A 110 -0.80 -22.75 1.91
C PRO A 110 0.04 -23.73 1.08
N GLY A 111 1.33 -23.82 1.42
CA GLY A 111 2.26 -24.73 0.76
C GLY A 111 2.67 -24.34 -0.66
N ALA A 112 2.21 -23.19 -1.18
CA ALA A 112 2.55 -22.73 -2.52
C ALA A 112 3.97 -22.16 -2.61
N LEU A 113 4.50 -21.62 -1.49
CA LEU A 113 5.86 -21.08 -1.38
C LEU A 113 6.63 -21.75 -0.24
N THR A 114 7.92 -21.98 -0.49
CA THR A 114 8.90 -22.33 0.56
C THR A 114 9.15 -21.14 1.50
N ALA A 115 9.73 -21.39 2.68
CA ALA A 115 10.06 -20.33 3.63
C ALA A 115 11.00 -19.26 3.03
N ALA A 116 11.98 -19.66 2.21
CA ALA A 116 12.90 -18.73 1.56
C ALA A 116 12.23 -17.86 0.47
N GLU A 117 11.25 -18.44 -0.23
CA GLU A 117 10.46 -17.71 -1.21
C GLU A 117 9.50 -16.72 -0.54
N ARG A 118 8.92 -17.08 0.61
CA ARG A 118 8.12 -16.16 1.42
C ARG A 118 8.94 -14.98 1.92
N ASP A 119 10.11 -15.23 2.52
CA ASP A 119 11.05 -14.17 2.93
C ASP A 119 11.38 -13.23 1.76
N SER A 120 11.57 -13.79 0.56
CA SER A 120 11.80 -12.99 -0.65
C SER A 120 10.61 -12.10 -1.01
N VAL A 121 9.37 -12.61 -0.91
CA VAL A 121 8.15 -11.81 -1.10
C VAL A 121 8.04 -10.73 -0.03
N GLU A 122 8.20 -11.08 1.24
CA GLU A 122 8.11 -10.16 2.37
C GLU A 122 9.09 -9.00 2.23
N TYR A 123 10.34 -9.30 1.86
CA TYR A 123 11.35 -8.32 1.52
C TYR A 123 10.91 -7.43 0.35
N GLY A 124 10.47 -8.04 -0.75
CA GLY A 124 10.07 -7.33 -1.96
C GLY A 124 8.86 -6.42 -1.76
N VAL A 125 7.93 -6.81 -0.88
CA VAL A 125 6.73 -6.05 -0.49
C VAL A 125 7.07 -4.99 0.57
N GLY A 126 7.94 -5.29 1.54
CA GLY A 126 8.45 -4.31 2.50
C GLY A 126 9.10 -3.13 1.78
N CYS A 127 9.93 -3.41 0.78
CA CYS A 127 10.53 -2.39 -0.08
C CYS A 127 9.53 -1.49 -0.82
N ILE A 128 8.29 -1.94 -1.04
CA ILE A 128 7.22 -1.10 -1.60
C ILE A 128 6.82 0.00 -0.62
N ASN A 129 6.71 -0.39 0.64
CA ASN A 129 6.05 0.41 1.66
C ASN A 129 7.02 1.37 2.34
N THR A 130 8.25 0.94 2.63
CA THR A 130 9.17 1.70 3.49
C THR A 130 10.32 2.33 2.75
N TRP A 131 10.55 2.00 1.46
CA TRP A 131 11.76 2.34 0.68
C TRP A 131 13.08 1.87 1.33
N VAL A 132 13.00 1.09 2.42
CA VAL A 132 14.07 0.45 3.19
C VAL A 132 13.42 -0.78 3.84
N SER A 133 13.90 -2.00 3.64
CA SER A 133 13.26 -3.19 4.20
C SER A 133 13.24 -3.18 5.75
N ASP A 134 12.38 -3.97 6.39
CA ASP A 134 12.26 -4.04 7.86
C ASP A 134 13.56 -4.49 8.56
N ASP A 135 14.48 -5.12 7.82
CA ASP A 135 15.83 -5.51 8.28
C ASP A 135 16.94 -4.52 7.87
N GLY A 136 16.58 -3.32 7.39
CA GLY A 136 17.50 -2.20 7.17
C GLY A 136 18.34 -2.29 5.90
N ARG A 137 17.95 -3.12 4.91
CA ARG A 137 18.57 -3.10 3.59
C ARG A 137 17.96 -1.98 2.75
N ASP A 138 18.81 -1.30 1.99
CA ASP A 138 18.36 -0.35 0.98
C ASP A 138 17.60 -1.10 -0.13
N CYS A 139 16.43 -0.57 -0.44
CA CYS A 139 15.64 -0.88 -1.63
C CYS A 139 16.02 0.13 -2.73
#